data_AF-A0A3E1EEY1-F1
#
_entry.id   AF-A0A3E1EEY1-F1
#
_cell.length_a   1.000
_cell.length_b   1.000
_cell.length_c   1.000
_cell.angle_alpha   90.00
_cell.angle_beta   90.00
_cell.angle_gamma   90.00
#
_symmetry.space_group_name_H-M   'P 1'
#
loop_
_entity.id
_entity.type
_entity.pdbx_description
1 polymer ?
#
loop_
_entity_poly.entity_id
_entity_poly.type
_entity_poly.pdbx_seq_one_letter_code
_entity_poly.pdbx_strand_id
1 'polypeptide(L)'
;MSNPDPASSRRQFLKVSSLSGTGAAALLGTTAASHAGDTPTPPADDSRADLGGAPVCDVSATLWPLKTRVNALKQLLYDKGVFTEAMLGGFVDYYTNVVTPRLGATVIAHAWKNPAFAAALTNPPASEPFAATRIIRDFLKDRQLISPQSTGGWSIGPEGEWLRVVQNGPASPGAPPVHNLVVCTLCSCYPQALLGIQPVWYKSRQYRSRAVCAPRGIIREFAAAKPANRLAPYGIPNYQPYVESYLSRLSEIRVWDSNSEARFLVIPSRPAYVSDSWSEQQMTDLISRDSMIGTDIL
;
A
#
# COMPACT_ATOMS: atom_id res chain seq x y z
N MET A 1 31.59 -21.68 -8.28
CA MET A 1 30.77 -20.59 -7.68
C MET A 1 29.42 -21.19 -7.34
N SER A 2 29.24 -21.54 -6.07
CA SER A 2 28.12 -22.34 -5.57
C SER A 2 26.90 -21.44 -5.35
N ASN A 3 25.75 -21.84 -5.89
CA ASN A 3 24.47 -21.14 -5.75
C ASN A 3 24.00 -21.24 -4.27
N PRO A 4 23.58 -20.14 -3.61
CA PRO A 4 23.08 -20.23 -2.25
C PRO A 4 21.69 -20.86 -2.21
N ASP A 5 21.50 -21.78 -1.27
CA ASP A 5 20.27 -22.53 -1.02
C ASP A 5 19.14 -21.59 -0.53
N PRO A 6 17.99 -21.49 -1.23
CA PRO A 6 16.87 -20.63 -0.83
C PRO A 6 16.23 -21.02 0.52
N ALA A 7 16.52 -22.20 1.06
CA ALA A 7 16.10 -22.59 2.40
C ALA A 7 16.88 -21.88 3.53
N SER A 8 18.08 -21.34 3.26
CA SER A 8 18.92 -20.70 4.28
C SER A 8 18.44 -19.30 4.65
N SER A 9 17.76 -18.58 3.75
CA SER A 9 17.30 -17.20 4.02
C SER A 9 16.05 -17.16 4.89
N ARG A 10 15.12 -18.13 4.76
CA ARG A 10 13.86 -18.18 5.54
C ARG A 10 14.07 -18.47 7.03
N ARG A 11 15.16 -19.14 7.42
CA ARG A 11 15.44 -19.49 8.84
C ARG A 11 16.25 -18.42 9.59
N GLN A 12 16.76 -17.39 8.92
CA GLN A 12 17.45 -16.29 9.59
C GLN A 12 16.49 -15.24 10.18
N PHE A 13 15.21 -15.25 9.76
CA PHE A 13 14.16 -14.36 10.26
C PHE A 13 14.02 -14.39 11.80
N LEU A 14 14.24 -15.54 12.44
CA LEU A 14 14.09 -15.71 13.88
C LEU A 14 15.37 -15.42 14.70
N LYS A 15 16.48 -15.01 14.05
CA LYS A 15 17.78 -14.81 14.72
C LYS A 15 18.22 -13.35 14.84
N VAL A 16 17.42 -12.38 14.42
CA VAL A 16 17.74 -10.96 14.61
C VAL A 16 17.34 -10.55 16.04
N SER A 17 18.15 -10.98 17.01
CA SER A 17 17.98 -10.70 18.44
C SER A 17 18.52 -9.33 18.86
N SER A 18 18.70 -8.37 17.95
CA SER A 18 19.39 -7.11 18.25
C SER A 18 18.49 -5.87 18.33
N LEU A 19 17.18 -6.02 18.52
CA LEU A 19 16.31 -4.93 19.00
C LEU A 19 16.29 -4.87 20.55
N SER A 20 17.39 -5.23 21.19
CA SER A 20 17.58 -5.08 22.63
C SER A 20 18.31 -3.77 22.92
N GLY A 21 17.57 -2.81 23.48
CA GLY A 21 18.13 -1.81 24.39
C GLY A 21 18.46 -0.45 23.76
N THR A 22 17.49 0.47 23.77
CA THR A 22 17.44 1.63 24.68
C THR A 22 16.37 2.62 24.20
N GLY A 23 15.53 3.08 25.12
CA GLY A 23 14.65 4.25 24.92
C GLY A 23 13.16 3.97 24.95
N ALA A 24 12.60 3.78 26.16
CA ALA A 24 11.19 4.07 26.45
C ALA A 24 10.91 4.15 27.96
N ALA A 25 11.73 3.52 28.81
CA ALA A 25 11.48 3.42 30.25
C ALA A 25 11.89 4.65 31.10
N ALA A 26 12.15 5.82 30.50
CA ALA A 26 12.62 7.00 31.23
C ALA A 26 11.56 8.10 31.41
N LEU A 27 10.29 7.88 31.05
CA LEU A 27 9.32 9.00 30.96
C LEU A 27 8.02 8.90 31.74
N LEU A 28 7.70 7.80 32.44
CA LEU A 28 6.45 7.75 33.20
C LEU A 28 6.64 7.06 34.56
N GLY A 29 6.50 7.87 35.60
CA GLY A 29 6.54 7.47 37.00
C GLY A 29 5.40 6.52 37.38
N THR A 30 5.70 5.74 38.40
CA THR A 30 4.87 4.74 39.07
C THR A 30 3.55 5.29 39.60
N THR A 31 2.45 4.57 39.37
CA THR A 31 1.49 4.02 40.37
C THR A 31 0.09 3.87 39.74
N ALA A 32 -0.50 2.67 39.83
CA ALA A 32 -1.95 2.51 39.94
C ALA A 32 -2.28 1.09 40.42
N ALA A 33 -3.05 1.04 41.51
CA ALA A 33 -3.44 -0.15 42.23
C ALA A 33 -4.50 -0.99 41.48
N SER A 34 -4.51 -2.29 41.78
CA SER A 34 -5.53 -3.24 41.36
C SER A 34 -6.88 -2.97 42.04
N HIS A 35 -7.95 -2.85 41.27
CA HIS A 35 -9.31 -3.02 41.75
C HIS A 35 -10.01 -4.11 40.93
N ALA A 36 -10.34 -5.20 41.62
CA ALA A 36 -11.24 -6.23 41.14
C ALA A 36 -12.68 -5.76 41.36
N GLY A 37 -13.48 -5.73 40.29
CA GLY A 37 -14.90 -5.38 40.33
C GLY A 37 -15.55 -5.64 38.98
N ASP A 38 -16.56 -6.51 38.98
CA ASP A 38 -17.56 -6.83 37.95
C ASP A 38 -17.21 -6.59 36.48
N THR A 39 -16.93 -7.69 35.76
CA THR A 39 -16.85 -7.68 34.29
C THR A 39 -18.21 -7.35 33.68
N PRO A 40 -18.37 -6.22 32.96
CA PRO A 40 -19.58 -5.94 32.22
C PRO A 40 -19.72 -6.96 31.08
N THR A 41 -20.94 -7.45 30.86
CA THR A 41 -21.26 -8.23 29.66
C THR A 41 -20.90 -7.38 28.43
N PRO A 42 -19.98 -7.83 27.56
CA PRO A 42 -19.58 -7.03 26.41
C PRO A 42 -20.76 -6.89 25.44
N PRO A 43 -20.91 -5.73 24.77
CA PRO A 43 -21.94 -5.53 23.77
C PRO A 43 -21.82 -6.56 22.64
N ALA A 44 -22.96 -6.85 22.00
CA ALA A 44 -23.01 -7.80 20.88
C ALA A 44 -22.07 -7.36 19.75
N ASP A 45 -21.20 -8.28 19.34
CA ASP A 45 -20.20 -8.09 18.29
C ASP A 45 -20.88 -8.17 16.91
N ASP A 46 -21.07 -7.02 16.26
CA ASP A 46 -21.72 -6.86 14.95
C ASP A 46 -20.78 -7.11 13.76
N SER A 47 -19.51 -7.46 14.01
CA SER A 47 -18.49 -7.68 12.97
C SER A 47 -18.84 -8.76 11.92
N ARG A 48 -19.83 -9.61 12.21
CA ARG A 48 -20.36 -10.61 11.26
C ARG A 48 -21.29 -10.01 10.22
N ALA A 49 -22.01 -8.94 10.53
CA ALA A 49 -22.92 -8.29 9.58
C ALA A 49 -22.14 -7.74 8.36
N ASP A 50 -20.93 -7.23 8.60
CA ASP A 50 -20.04 -6.68 7.57
C ASP A 50 -19.42 -7.72 6.63
N LEU A 51 -19.44 -9.01 7.00
CA LEU A 51 -18.77 -10.06 6.24
C LEU A 51 -19.65 -10.72 5.16
N GLY A 52 -20.95 -10.39 5.08
CA GLY A 52 -21.87 -10.90 4.07
C GLY A 52 -21.96 -12.44 4.08
N GLY A 53 -22.99 -12.99 4.72
CA GLY A 53 -23.17 -14.44 4.83
C GLY A 53 -23.06 -15.15 3.47
N ALA A 54 -22.02 -15.96 3.29
CA ALA A 54 -21.87 -16.82 2.13
C ALA A 54 -22.83 -18.03 2.27
N PRO A 55 -23.62 -18.38 1.24
CA PRO A 55 -24.61 -19.47 1.31
C PRO A 55 -23.98 -20.87 1.45
N VAL A 56 -22.65 -20.99 1.34
CA VAL A 56 -21.90 -22.25 1.45
C VAL A 56 -21.31 -22.46 2.85
N CYS A 57 -21.39 -21.44 3.71
CA CYS A 57 -20.98 -21.54 5.10
C CYS A 57 -22.23 -21.63 5.97
N ASP A 58 -22.75 -22.85 6.13
CA ASP A 58 -23.70 -23.13 7.20
C ASP A 58 -22.92 -23.09 8.53
N VAL A 59 -22.77 -21.89 9.08
CA VAL A 59 -22.15 -21.71 10.40
C VAL A 59 -23.27 -21.49 11.39
N SER A 60 -23.96 -22.58 11.74
CA SER A 60 -24.87 -22.64 12.90
C SER A 60 -24.13 -22.43 14.24
N ALA A 61 -22.80 -22.35 14.22
CA ALA A 61 -22.00 -22.02 15.39
C ALA A 61 -21.95 -20.50 15.63
N THR A 62 -22.53 -20.07 16.75
CA THR A 62 -22.23 -18.77 17.37
C THR A 62 -20.75 -18.76 17.76
N LEU A 63 -19.92 -18.09 16.96
CA LEU A 63 -18.52 -17.89 17.31
C LEU A 63 -18.42 -16.93 18.51
N TRP A 64 -17.42 -17.13 19.38
CA TRP A 64 -17.06 -16.13 20.38
C TRP A 64 -16.74 -14.78 19.72
N PRO A 65 -16.91 -13.65 20.45
CA PRO A 65 -16.52 -12.32 19.97
C PRO A 65 -15.10 -12.32 19.39
N LEU A 66 -14.90 -11.60 18.28
CA LEU A 66 -13.64 -11.54 17.56
C LEU A 66 -12.48 -11.17 18.50
N LYS A 67 -12.68 -10.18 19.37
CA LYS A 67 -11.69 -9.75 20.37
C LYS A 67 -11.27 -10.89 21.30
N THR A 68 -12.22 -11.69 21.77
CA THR A 68 -11.94 -12.85 22.64
C THR A 68 -11.11 -13.89 21.91
N ARG A 69 -11.46 -14.21 20.65
CA ARG A 69 -10.70 -15.16 19.82
C ARG A 69 -9.29 -14.66 19.52
N VAL A 70 -9.13 -13.37 19.20
CA VAL A 70 -7.83 -12.74 18.96
C VAL A 70 -6.94 -12.81 20.21
N ASN A 71 -7.48 -12.45 21.38
CA ASN A 71 -6.72 -12.48 22.63
C ASN A 71 -6.30 -13.90 23.02
N ALA A 72 -7.21 -14.88 22.89
CA ALA A 72 -6.90 -16.27 23.19
C ALA A 72 -5.80 -16.82 22.25
N LEU A 73 -5.87 -16.52 20.95
CA LEU A 73 -4.84 -16.92 19.99
C LEU A 73 -3.51 -16.22 20.26
N LYS A 74 -3.53 -14.92 20.57
CA LYS A 74 -2.34 -14.15 20.93
C LYS A 74 -1.64 -14.79 22.13
N GLN A 75 -2.38 -15.07 23.20
CA GLN A 75 -1.82 -15.68 24.42
C GLN A 75 -1.24 -17.07 24.13
N LEU A 76 -1.96 -17.92 23.40
CA LEU A 76 -1.48 -19.26 23.05
C LEU A 76 -0.15 -19.23 22.27
N LEU A 77 -0.04 -18.33 21.29
CA LEU A 77 1.17 -18.20 20.48
C LEU A 77 2.32 -17.58 21.27
N TYR A 78 2.03 -16.67 22.20
CA TYR A 78 3.00 -16.10 23.13
C TYR A 78 3.54 -17.16 24.10
N ASP A 79 2.67 -17.95 24.74
CA ASP A 79 3.05 -19.02 25.67
C ASP A 79 3.88 -20.11 24.99
N LYS A 80 3.62 -20.37 23.70
CA LYS A 80 4.41 -21.29 22.86
C LYS A 80 5.72 -20.69 22.36
N GLY A 81 6.01 -19.42 22.66
CA GLY A 81 7.23 -18.73 22.23
C GLY A 81 7.30 -18.48 20.72
N VAL A 82 6.17 -18.44 20.02
CA VAL A 82 6.11 -18.21 18.55
C VAL A 82 6.49 -16.77 18.20
N PHE A 83 6.09 -15.81 19.05
CA PHE A 83 6.51 -14.42 18.96
C PHE A 83 6.60 -13.80 20.37
N THR A 84 7.28 -12.65 20.46
CA THR A 84 7.35 -11.84 21.69
C THR A 84 6.50 -10.57 21.55
N GLU A 85 6.17 -9.92 22.67
CA GLU A 85 5.49 -8.61 22.64
C GLU A 85 6.32 -7.57 21.89
N ALA A 86 7.66 -7.62 21.99
CA ALA A 86 8.55 -6.73 21.25
C ALA A 86 8.43 -6.94 19.73
N MET A 87 8.32 -8.19 19.26
CA MET A 87 8.11 -8.48 17.84
C MET A 87 6.77 -7.94 17.34
N LEU A 88 5.69 -8.14 18.10
CA LEU A 88 4.37 -7.62 17.76
C LEU A 88 4.36 -6.09 17.74
N GLY A 89 4.95 -5.46 18.76
CA GLY A 89 5.08 -4.01 18.85
C GLY A 89 5.85 -3.42 17.67
N GLY A 90 6.97 -4.04 17.27
CA GLY A 90 7.74 -3.61 16.10
C GLY A 90 6.96 -3.73 14.78
N PHE A 91 6.13 -4.77 14.62
CA PHE A 91 5.28 -4.91 13.44
C PHE A 91 4.19 -3.82 13.40
N VAL A 92 3.55 -3.52 14.53
CA VAL A 92 2.57 -2.43 14.62
C VAL A 92 3.25 -1.10 14.30
N ASP A 93 4.37 -0.81 14.94
CA ASP A 93 5.13 0.44 14.76
C ASP A 93 5.54 0.67 13.30
N TYR A 94 5.98 -0.38 12.60
CA TYR A 94 6.30 -0.31 11.18
C TYR A 94 5.13 0.25 10.36
N TYR A 95 3.93 -0.32 10.51
CA TYR A 95 2.76 0.10 9.72
C TYR A 95 2.08 1.36 10.22
N THR A 96 2.29 1.77 11.47
CA THR A 96 1.70 3.01 12.00
C THR A 96 2.59 4.22 11.83
N ASN A 97 3.92 4.04 11.91
CA ASN A 97 4.85 5.17 12.04
C ASN A 97 5.95 5.19 10.96
N VAL A 98 6.28 4.06 10.33
CA VAL A 98 7.39 3.99 9.36
C VAL A 98 6.88 4.07 7.93
N VAL A 99 6.03 3.13 7.52
CA VAL A 99 5.61 3.01 6.11
C VAL A 99 4.36 3.81 5.82
N THR A 100 4.45 4.75 4.88
CA THR A 100 3.33 5.57 4.44
C THR A 100 3.33 5.73 2.93
N PRO A 101 2.17 6.04 2.31
CA PRO A 101 2.10 6.40 0.89
C PRO A 101 3.04 7.52 0.46
N ARG A 102 3.56 8.32 1.40
CA ARG A 102 4.51 9.40 1.09
C ARG A 102 5.80 8.88 0.46
N LEU A 103 6.22 7.64 0.77
CA LEU A 103 7.37 7.01 0.13
C LEU A 103 7.13 6.82 -1.37
N GLY A 104 6.02 6.20 -1.76
CA GLY A 104 5.62 6.07 -3.17
C GLY A 104 5.48 7.44 -3.86
N ALA A 105 4.85 8.41 -3.19
CA ALA A 105 4.68 9.76 -3.73
C ALA A 105 6.03 10.45 -3.99
N THR A 106 7.03 10.25 -3.13
CA THR A 106 8.37 10.83 -3.27
C THR A 106 9.10 10.23 -4.48
N VAL A 107 8.96 8.92 -4.70
CA VAL A 107 9.52 8.23 -5.88
C VAL A 107 8.91 8.78 -7.17
N ILE A 108 7.59 8.98 -7.18
CA ILE A 108 6.86 9.49 -8.36
C ILE A 108 7.18 10.96 -8.61
N ALA A 109 7.23 11.80 -7.57
CA ALA A 109 7.64 13.19 -7.69
C ALA A 109 9.04 13.32 -8.31
N HIS A 110 9.97 12.46 -7.89
CA HIS A 110 11.29 12.38 -8.50
C HIS A 110 11.22 11.92 -9.97
N ALA A 111 10.43 10.89 -10.26
CA ALA A 111 10.23 10.38 -11.63
C ALA A 111 9.64 11.44 -12.58
N TRP A 112 8.70 12.26 -12.10
CA TRP A 112 8.11 13.36 -12.87
C TRP A 112 9.12 14.44 -13.29
N LYS A 113 10.20 14.64 -12.51
CA LYS A 113 11.27 15.59 -12.84
C LYS A 113 12.44 14.94 -13.60
N ASN A 114 12.56 13.62 -13.55
CA ASN A 114 13.71 12.89 -14.05
C ASN A 114 13.26 11.79 -15.02
N PRO A 115 13.11 12.11 -16.32
CA PRO A 115 12.64 11.15 -17.34
C PRO A 115 13.50 9.89 -17.43
N ALA A 116 14.81 10.00 -17.22
CA ALA A 116 15.71 8.84 -17.19
C ALA A 116 15.42 7.90 -16.01
N PHE A 117 15.12 8.46 -14.84
CA PHE A 117 14.71 7.68 -13.66
C PHE A 117 13.36 7.00 -13.91
N ALA A 118 12.38 7.74 -14.43
CA ALA A 118 11.08 7.17 -14.81
C ALA A 118 11.20 6.02 -15.82
N ALA A 119 12.05 6.19 -16.85
CA ALA A 119 12.32 5.15 -17.84
C ALA A 119 12.98 3.91 -17.22
N ALA A 120 13.94 4.10 -16.30
CA ALA A 120 14.59 2.99 -15.61
C ALA A 120 13.63 2.17 -14.74
N LEU A 121 12.56 2.80 -14.20
CA LEU A 121 11.52 2.10 -13.45
C LEU A 121 10.51 1.36 -14.35
N THR A 122 10.15 1.96 -15.48
CA THR A 122 9.01 1.52 -16.32
C THR A 122 9.41 0.59 -17.45
N ASN A 123 10.67 0.63 -17.90
CA ASN A 123 11.21 -0.17 -18.99
C ASN A 123 12.38 -1.06 -18.51
N PRO A 124 12.14 -1.99 -17.55
CA PRO A 124 13.20 -2.88 -17.10
C PRO A 124 13.64 -3.81 -18.23
N PRO A 125 14.94 -4.17 -18.31
CA PRO A 125 15.40 -5.15 -19.28
C PRO A 125 14.79 -6.53 -18.97
N ALA A 126 14.61 -7.36 -20.00
CA ALA A 126 13.99 -8.68 -19.84
C ALA A 126 14.75 -9.61 -18.87
N SER A 127 16.05 -9.41 -18.72
CA SER A 127 16.90 -10.13 -17.76
C SER A 127 16.68 -9.72 -16.30
N GLU A 128 16.16 -8.52 -16.05
CA GLU A 128 15.89 -7.99 -14.70
C GLU A 128 14.48 -7.38 -14.62
N PRO A 129 13.41 -8.19 -14.77
CA PRO A 129 12.05 -7.69 -14.88
C PRO A 129 11.58 -6.89 -13.65
N PHE A 130 12.24 -7.01 -12.50
CA PHE A 130 11.91 -6.33 -11.26
C PHE A 130 13.01 -5.35 -10.80
N ALA A 131 13.82 -4.84 -11.74
CA ALA A 131 14.90 -3.87 -11.45
C ALA A 131 14.40 -2.64 -10.67
N ALA A 132 13.13 -2.25 -10.84
CA ALA A 132 12.49 -1.17 -10.11
C ALA A 132 12.61 -1.31 -8.59
N THR A 133 12.48 -2.52 -8.02
CA THR A 133 12.64 -2.74 -6.57
C THR A 133 14.00 -2.25 -6.08
N ARG A 134 15.08 -2.58 -6.81
CA ARG A 134 16.44 -2.19 -6.44
C ARG A 134 16.66 -0.69 -6.63
N ILE A 135 16.21 -0.14 -7.75
CA ILE A 135 16.36 1.29 -8.06
C ILE A 135 15.66 2.15 -7.01
N ILE A 136 14.42 1.81 -6.66
CA ILE A 136 13.64 2.55 -5.66
C ILE A 136 14.28 2.39 -4.27
N ARG A 137 14.73 1.18 -3.90
CA ARG A 137 15.43 0.96 -2.64
C ARG A 137 16.65 1.87 -2.52
N ASP A 138 17.51 1.88 -3.53
CA ASP A 138 18.76 2.65 -3.50
C ASP A 138 18.43 4.15 -3.42
N PHE A 139 17.47 4.63 -4.21
CA PHE A 139 16.95 6.00 -4.14
C PHE A 139 16.45 6.40 -2.75
N LEU A 140 15.62 5.57 -2.10
CA LEU A 140 15.07 5.88 -0.77
C LEU A 140 16.13 5.79 0.33
N LYS A 141 17.10 4.87 0.21
CA LYS A 141 18.23 4.74 1.15
C LYS A 141 19.16 5.94 1.08
N ASP A 142 19.49 6.40 -0.13
CA ASP A 142 20.37 7.55 -0.35
C ASP A 142 19.76 8.84 0.24
N ARG A 143 18.43 8.91 0.28
CA ARG A 143 17.67 10.01 0.92
C ARG A 143 17.37 9.79 2.39
N GLN A 144 17.87 8.72 3.00
CA GLN A 144 17.65 8.35 4.41
C GLN A 144 16.16 8.20 4.78
N LEU A 145 15.32 7.86 3.79
CA LEU A 145 13.88 7.64 3.99
C LEU A 145 13.57 6.21 4.46
N ILE A 146 14.48 5.28 4.21
CA ILE A 146 14.42 3.90 4.70
C ILE A 146 15.80 3.46 5.21
N SER A 147 15.82 2.49 6.11
CA SER A 147 17.03 1.83 6.62
C SER A 147 16.87 0.30 6.60
N PRO A 148 17.96 -0.48 6.69
CA PRO A 148 17.86 -1.93 6.85
C PRO A 148 16.97 -2.34 8.04
N GLN A 149 17.02 -1.57 9.13
CA GLN A 149 16.18 -1.79 10.31
C GLN A 149 14.71 -1.48 10.01
N SER A 150 14.43 -0.34 9.37
CA SER A 150 13.06 0.07 9.05
C SER A 150 12.41 -0.85 8.02
N THR A 151 13.21 -1.52 7.19
CA THR A 151 12.73 -2.48 6.18
C THR A 151 12.74 -3.92 6.68
N GLY A 152 13.10 -4.18 7.95
CA GLY A 152 13.17 -5.54 8.50
C GLY A 152 14.15 -6.46 7.76
N GLY A 153 15.17 -5.90 7.10
CA GLY A 153 16.12 -6.61 6.25
C GLY A 153 15.63 -6.97 4.85
N TRP A 154 14.38 -6.63 4.51
CA TRP A 154 13.83 -6.79 3.16
C TRP A 154 14.46 -5.80 2.18
N SER A 155 14.28 -6.03 0.87
CA SER A 155 14.88 -5.16 -0.16
C SER A 155 14.45 -3.70 0.03
N ILE A 156 13.15 -3.45 0.04
CA ILE A 156 12.53 -2.14 0.26
C ILE A 156 11.47 -2.17 1.38
N GLY A 157 11.10 -3.35 1.84
CA GLY A 157 10.06 -3.60 2.84
C GLY A 157 9.16 -4.76 2.41
N PRO A 158 8.20 -5.17 3.27
CA PRO A 158 7.25 -6.23 2.96
C PRO A 158 6.43 -5.91 1.70
N GLU A 159 6.18 -6.92 0.87
CA GLU A 159 5.38 -6.80 -0.35
C GLU A 159 5.98 -5.78 -1.35
N GLY A 160 7.30 -5.66 -1.38
CA GLY A 160 8.07 -4.77 -2.25
C GLY A 160 9.20 -5.47 -3.01
N GLU A 161 9.32 -6.79 -2.85
CA GLU A 161 10.42 -7.62 -3.35
C GLU A 161 10.42 -7.70 -4.88
N TRP A 162 9.24 -7.70 -5.48
CA TRP A 162 9.02 -7.88 -6.91
C TRP A 162 8.12 -6.78 -7.47
N LEU A 163 8.63 -5.55 -7.54
CA LEU A 163 7.87 -4.40 -8.02
C LEU A 163 7.95 -4.25 -9.54
N ARG A 164 6.78 -4.01 -10.14
CA ARG A 164 6.62 -3.51 -11.51
C ARG A 164 6.01 -2.12 -11.45
N VAL A 165 6.67 -1.17 -12.09
CA VAL A 165 6.17 0.21 -12.15
C VAL A 165 5.54 0.44 -13.52
N VAL A 166 4.32 0.95 -13.52
CA VAL A 166 3.55 1.21 -14.74
C VAL A 166 3.19 2.68 -14.79
N GLN A 167 3.26 3.30 -15.95
CA GLN A 167 3.10 4.75 -16.07
C GLN A 167 1.88 5.11 -16.91
N ASN A 168 1.09 6.06 -16.40
CA ASN A 168 -0.01 6.67 -17.11
C ASN A 168 0.50 7.75 -18.05
N GLY A 169 -0.13 7.87 -19.21
CA GLY A 169 0.20 8.89 -20.21
C GLY A 169 0.43 8.29 -21.59
N PRO A 170 0.88 9.11 -22.55
CA PRO A 170 1.12 8.64 -23.90
C PRO A 170 2.35 7.72 -23.94
N ALA A 171 2.25 6.59 -24.66
CA ALA A 171 3.38 5.66 -24.83
C ALA A 171 4.51 6.25 -25.70
N SER A 172 4.18 7.21 -26.56
CA SER A 172 5.11 7.97 -27.39
C SER A 172 4.54 9.38 -27.64
N PRO A 173 5.36 10.38 -28.01
CA PRO A 173 4.86 11.72 -28.33
C PRO A 173 3.70 11.67 -29.34
N GLY A 174 2.57 12.30 -29.00
CA GLY A 174 1.37 12.33 -29.85
C GLY A 174 0.45 11.10 -29.77
N ALA A 175 0.85 10.01 -29.11
CA ALA A 175 -0.02 8.85 -28.92
C ALA A 175 -1.17 9.14 -27.95
N PRO A 176 -2.35 8.53 -28.11
CA PRO A 176 -3.38 8.60 -27.10
C PRO A 176 -2.88 8.02 -25.76
N PRO A 177 -3.23 8.65 -24.63
CA PRO A 177 -2.78 8.21 -23.32
C PRO A 177 -3.37 6.87 -22.90
N VAL A 178 -2.56 6.08 -22.19
CA VAL A 178 -2.96 4.88 -21.47
C VAL A 178 -3.13 5.20 -19.99
N HIS A 179 -4.14 4.60 -19.36
CA HIS A 179 -4.32 4.64 -17.91
C HIS A 179 -4.13 3.23 -17.32
N ASN A 180 -3.47 3.13 -16.18
CA ASN A 180 -3.23 1.88 -15.48
C ASN A 180 -4.03 1.86 -14.17
N LEU A 181 -4.67 0.74 -13.88
CA LEU A 181 -5.43 0.49 -12.66
C LEU A 181 -4.93 -0.81 -12.03
N VAL A 182 -4.63 -0.81 -10.72
CA VAL A 182 -4.11 -1.99 -10.01
C VAL A 182 -5.18 -2.63 -9.14
N VAL A 183 -5.33 -3.95 -9.21
CA VAL A 183 -6.24 -4.73 -8.35
C VAL A 183 -5.55 -6.01 -7.90
N CYS A 184 -6.11 -6.68 -6.90
CA CYS A 184 -5.85 -8.10 -6.63
C CYS A 184 -7.19 -8.81 -6.55
N THR A 185 -7.60 -9.46 -7.64
CA THR A 185 -8.92 -10.10 -7.71
C THR A 185 -9.06 -11.25 -6.72
N LEU A 186 -7.96 -11.96 -6.45
CA LEU A 186 -7.93 -13.14 -5.58
C LEU A 186 -7.97 -12.81 -4.08
N CYS A 187 -7.35 -11.70 -3.66
CA CYS A 187 -7.31 -11.33 -2.25
C CYS A 187 -7.14 -9.81 -2.05
N SER A 188 -5.91 -9.34 -1.82
CA SER A 188 -5.59 -7.95 -1.55
C SER A 188 -4.09 -7.64 -1.66
N CYS A 189 -3.35 -8.36 -2.51
CA CYS A 189 -1.93 -8.11 -2.78
C CYS A 189 -1.69 -6.64 -3.12
N TYR A 190 -0.72 -6.01 -2.47
CA TYR A 190 -0.55 -4.55 -2.47
C TYR A 190 0.91 -4.17 -2.22
N PRO A 191 1.48 -3.12 -2.85
CA PRO A 191 2.88 -2.72 -2.64
C PRO A 191 3.09 -2.04 -1.28
N GLN A 192 2.98 -2.80 -0.19
CA GLN A 192 2.93 -2.25 1.17
C GLN A 192 4.18 -1.44 1.52
N ALA A 193 5.36 -1.87 1.09
CA ALA A 193 6.63 -1.17 1.29
C ALA A 193 6.61 0.30 0.84
N LEU A 194 5.73 0.68 -0.10
CA LEU A 194 5.63 2.05 -0.62
C LEU A 194 4.32 2.74 -0.27
N LEU A 195 3.25 1.96 -0.07
CA LEU A 195 1.89 2.50 0.05
C LEU A 195 1.22 2.20 1.41
N GLY A 196 1.91 1.50 2.33
CA GLY A 196 1.37 1.07 3.61
C GLY A 196 0.32 -0.02 3.49
N ILE A 197 -0.53 -0.18 4.52
CA ILE A 197 -1.60 -1.18 4.52
C ILE A 197 -2.67 -0.81 3.48
N GLN A 198 -3.15 -1.81 2.75
CA GLN A 198 -4.24 -1.66 1.78
C GLN A 198 -5.51 -1.03 2.40
N PRO A 199 -6.17 -0.11 1.66
CA PRO A 199 -7.47 0.43 2.06
C PRO A 199 -8.54 -0.66 2.19
N VAL A 200 -9.57 -0.41 3.02
CA VAL A 200 -10.71 -1.34 3.14
C VAL A 200 -11.42 -1.55 1.79
N TRP A 201 -11.63 -0.48 1.02
CA TRP A 201 -12.26 -0.56 -0.29
C TRP A 201 -11.47 -1.43 -1.28
N TYR A 202 -10.14 -1.47 -1.18
CA TYR A 202 -9.29 -2.28 -2.06
C TYR A 202 -9.51 -3.78 -1.84
N LYS A 203 -9.77 -4.16 -0.58
CA LYS A 203 -10.07 -5.55 -0.17
C LYS A 203 -11.51 -5.98 -0.51
N SER A 204 -12.39 -5.02 -0.82
CA SER A 204 -13.82 -5.27 -1.00
C SER A 204 -14.10 -6.11 -2.24
N ARG A 205 -15.15 -6.94 -2.17
CA ARG A 205 -15.62 -7.72 -3.32
C ARG A 205 -16.08 -6.81 -4.46
N GLN A 206 -16.66 -5.66 -4.12
CA GLN A 206 -17.17 -4.66 -5.06
C GLN A 206 -16.05 -4.12 -5.94
N TYR A 207 -14.93 -3.71 -5.35
CA TYR A 207 -13.76 -3.26 -6.11
C TYR A 207 -13.13 -4.39 -6.91
N ARG A 208 -12.82 -5.51 -6.24
CA ARG A 208 -12.08 -6.64 -6.83
C ARG A 208 -12.77 -7.25 -8.05
N SER A 209 -14.09 -7.43 -8.00
CA SER A 209 -14.85 -8.02 -9.10
C SER A 209 -15.03 -7.05 -10.27
N ARG A 210 -15.17 -5.75 -10.00
CA ARG A 210 -15.51 -4.75 -11.02
C ARG A 210 -14.30 -4.10 -11.67
N ALA A 211 -13.15 -4.04 -11.00
CA ALA A 211 -11.95 -3.41 -11.56
C ALA A 211 -11.52 -4.05 -12.89
N VAL A 212 -11.68 -5.36 -13.04
CA VAL A 212 -11.28 -6.10 -14.25
C VAL A 212 -12.32 -6.11 -15.38
N CYS A 213 -13.60 -5.76 -15.10
CA CYS A 213 -14.66 -5.81 -16.11
C CYS A 213 -15.28 -4.44 -16.42
N ALA A 214 -15.26 -3.51 -15.47
CA ALA A 214 -15.84 -2.17 -15.58
C ALA A 214 -14.91 -1.08 -15.00
N PRO A 215 -13.62 -1.02 -15.38
CA PRO A 215 -12.65 -0.10 -14.78
C PRO A 215 -13.03 1.38 -14.92
N ARG A 216 -13.66 1.77 -16.04
CA ARG A 216 -14.17 3.14 -16.24
C ARG A 216 -15.22 3.53 -15.20
N GLY A 217 -16.11 2.60 -14.85
CA GLY A 217 -17.14 2.83 -13.82
C GLY A 217 -16.53 3.04 -12.44
N ILE A 218 -15.49 2.27 -12.10
CA ILE A 218 -14.74 2.45 -10.86
C ILE A 218 -14.14 3.86 -10.78
N ILE A 219 -13.40 4.30 -11.80
CA ILE A 219 -12.78 5.64 -11.79
C ILE A 219 -13.84 6.74 -11.63
N ARG A 220 -15.00 6.61 -12.29
CA ARG A 220 -16.11 7.57 -12.16
C ARG A 220 -16.68 7.63 -10.74
N GLU A 221 -16.84 6.49 -10.08
CA GLU A 221 -17.33 6.42 -8.71
C GLU A 221 -16.35 7.04 -7.71
N PHE A 222 -15.05 6.78 -7.88
CA PHE A 222 -14.02 7.45 -7.09
C PHE A 222 -14.01 8.96 -7.33
N ALA A 223 -14.25 9.41 -8.57
CA ALA A 223 -14.35 10.82 -8.86
C ALA A 223 -15.58 11.47 -8.20
N ALA A 224 -16.74 10.81 -8.27
CA ALA A 224 -17.98 11.28 -7.68
C ALA A 224 -17.95 11.31 -6.15
N ALA A 225 -17.15 10.45 -5.51
CA ALA A 225 -16.95 10.44 -4.07
C ALA A 225 -16.06 11.57 -3.54
N LYS A 226 -15.44 12.37 -4.42
CA LYS A 226 -14.53 13.47 -4.04
C LYS A 226 -15.20 14.83 -4.22
N PRO A 227 -14.75 15.88 -3.49
CA PRO A 227 -15.32 17.22 -3.64
C PRO A 227 -15.21 17.74 -5.08
N ALA A 228 -16.33 18.23 -5.62
CA ALA A 228 -16.41 18.69 -7.00
C ALA A 228 -15.40 19.82 -7.33
N ASN A 229 -15.05 20.64 -6.35
CA ASN A 229 -14.15 21.79 -6.48
C ASN A 229 -12.71 21.49 -6.00
N ARG A 230 -12.33 20.22 -5.77
CA ARG A 230 -11.00 19.90 -5.19
C ARG A 230 -9.80 20.40 -6.01
N LEU A 231 -9.98 20.56 -7.33
CA LEU A 231 -8.96 21.08 -8.24
C LEU A 231 -9.17 22.57 -8.58
N ALA A 232 -10.13 23.25 -7.93
CA ALA A 232 -10.38 24.67 -8.15
C ALA A 232 -9.14 25.54 -7.86
N PRO A 233 -8.29 25.26 -6.84
CA PRO A 233 -7.03 25.97 -6.64
C PRO A 233 -6.05 25.90 -7.83
N TYR A 234 -6.23 24.93 -8.73
CA TYR A 234 -5.42 24.72 -9.92
C TYR A 234 -6.12 25.17 -11.22
N GLY A 235 -7.20 25.96 -11.11
CA GLY A 235 -7.96 26.47 -12.25
C GLY A 235 -8.93 25.47 -12.87
N ILE A 236 -9.21 24.34 -12.20
CA ILE A 236 -10.18 23.34 -12.64
C ILE A 236 -11.41 23.40 -11.72
N PRO A 237 -12.47 24.13 -12.10
CA PRO A 237 -13.58 24.42 -11.19
C PRO A 237 -14.43 23.18 -10.87
N ASN A 238 -14.50 22.21 -11.79
CA ASN A 238 -15.32 21.02 -11.65
C ASN A 238 -14.51 19.75 -11.95
N TYR A 239 -14.41 18.87 -10.96
CA TYR A 239 -13.62 17.65 -11.03
C TYR A 239 -14.28 16.56 -11.89
N GLN A 240 -15.60 16.39 -11.81
CA GLN A 240 -16.30 15.35 -12.58
C GLN A 240 -16.14 15.54 -14.11
N PRO A 241 -16.39 16.73 -14.68
CA PRO A 241 -16.17 16.96 -16.11
C PRO A 241 -14.69 16.82 -16.52
N TYR A 242 -13.77 17.18 -15.62
CA TYR A 242 -12.34 16.99 -15.85
C TYR A 242 -11.98 15.50 -16.00
N VAL A 243 -12.51 14.63 -15.12
CA VAL A 243 -12.31 13.18 -15.21
C VAL A 243 -12.95 12.60 -16.46
N GLU A 244 -14.17 13.00 -16.84
CA GLU A 244 -14.78 12.52 -18.09
C GLU A 244 -13.99 12.92 -19.33
N SER A 245 -13.48 14.16 -19.37
CA SER A 245 -12.59 14.64 -20.44
C SER A 245 -11.25 13.88 -20.48
N TYR A 246 -10.73 13.45 -19.32
CA TYR A 246 -9.57 12.56 -19.27
C TYR A 246 -9.92 11.18 -19.84
N LEU A 247 -11.01 10.55 -19.37
CA LEU A 247 -11.42 9.20 -19.76
C LEU A 247 -11.78 9.07 -21.26
N SER A 248 -12.32 10.14 -21.87
CA SER A 248 -12.69 10.17 -23.29
C SER A 248 -11.48 10.19 -24.23
N ARG A 249 -10.31 10.65 -23.76
CA ARG A 249 -9.07 10.72 -24.54
C ARG A 249 -8.23 9.44 -24.44
N LEU A 250 -8.54 8.56 -23.50
CA LEU A 250 -7.77 7.33 -23.31
C LEU A 250 -7.97 6.37 -24.48
N SER A 251 -6.88 5.84 -25.04
CA SER A 251 -6.96 4.68 -25.95
C SER A 251 -7.42 3.44 -25.21
N GLU A 252 -6.90 3.22 -24.00
CA GLU A 252 -7.18 2.04 -23.20
C GLU A 252 -6.99 2.29 -21.70
N ILE A 253 -7.56 1.38 -20.91
CA ILE A 253 -7.25 1.22 -19.49
C ILE A 253 -6.63 -0.17 -19.30
N ARG A 254 -5.39 -0.23 -18.85
CA ARG A 254 -4.69 -1.47 -18.50
C ARG A 254 -4.94 -1.80 -17.04
N VAL A 255 -5.61 -2.91 -16.79
CA VAL A 255 -5.85 -3.39 -15.43
C VAL A 255 -4.79 -4.43 -15.08
N TRP A 256 -4.05 -4.18 -14.00
CA TRP A 256 -2.99 -5.04 -13.50
C TRP A 256 -3.50 -5.82 -12.30
N ASP A 257 -3.78 -7.11 -12.51
CA ASP A 257 -4.19 -8.01 -11.45
C ASP A 257 -2.96 -8.63 -10.76
N SER A 258 -2.76 -8.26 -9.49
CA SER A 258 -1.67 -8.71 -8.63
C SER A 258 -1.94 -10.12 -8.10
N ASN A 259 -2.08 -11.09 -9.02
CA ASN A 259 -2.46 -12.48 -8.75
C ASN A 259 -1.26 -13.43 -8.56
N SER A 260 -0.04 -12.89 -8.50
CA SER A 260 1.22 -13.61 -8.26
C SER A 260 2.07 -12.86 -7.23
N GLU A 261 3.37 -13.10 -7.18
CA GLU A 261 4.30 -12.40 -6.28
C GLU A 261 4.59 -10.96 -6.71
N ALA A 262 4.25 -10.57 -7.95
CA ALA A 262 4.47 -9.22 -8.45
C ALA A 262 3.54 -8.20 -7.76
N ARG A 263 4.07 -7.01 -7.48
CA ARG A 263 3.30 -5.86 -6.97
C ARG A 263 3.45 -4.69 -7.92
N PHE A 264 2.36 -3.94 -8.11
CA PHE A 264 2.33 -2.85 -9.08
C PHE A 264 2.22 -1.49 -8.40
N LEU A 265 3.01 -0.53 -8.90
CA LEU A 265 2.90 0.88 -8.54
C LEU A 265 2.61 1.69 -9.82
N VAL A 266 1.58 2.54 -9.76
CA VAL A 266 1.26 3.45 -10.88
C VAL A 266 2.01 4.77 -10.70
N ILE A 267 2.74 5.19 -11.73
CA ILE A 267 3.15 6.60 -11.92
C ILE A 267 1.97 7.29 -12.62
N PRO A 268 1.18 8.13 -11.92
CA PRO A 268 0.12 8.91 -12.56
C PRO A 268 0.71 9.90 -13.58
N SER A 269 -0.09 10.30 -14.56
CA SER A 269 0.32 11.35 -15.49
C SER A 269 0.52 12.64 -14.72
N ARG A 270 1.62 13.35 -14.98
CA ARG A 270 1.84 14.67 -14.42
C ARG A 270 0.79 15.64 -14.98
N PRO A 271 -0.05 16.27 -14.14
CA PRO A 271 -1.08 17.19 -14.62
C PRO A 271 -0.47 18.45 -15.23
N ALA A 272 -1.16 19.05 -16.20
CA ALA A 272 -0.68 20.24 -16.89
C ALA A 272 -0.50 21.46 -15.97
N TYR A 273 -1.22 21.52 -14.85
CA TYR A 273 -1.12 22.60 -13.86
C TYR A 273 0.11 22.44 -12.94
N VAL A 274 0.81 21.31 -12.95
CA VAL A 274 2.04 21.11 -12.18
C VAL A 274 3.21 21.69 -12.97
N SER A 275 3.67 22.87 -12.58
CA SER A 275 4.79 23.59 -13.22
C SER A 275 6.15 22.91 -12.97
N ASP A 276 7.10 23.08 -13.91
CA ASP A 276 8.49 22.58 -13.77
C ASP A 276 9.24 23.23 -12.60
N SER A 277 8.80 24.42 -12.19
CA SER A 277 9.31 25.12 -11.01
C SER A 277 8.87 24.50 -9.69
N TRP A 278 7.90 23.57 -9.69
CA TRP A 278 7.50 22.90 -8.45
C TRP A 278 8.66 22.09 -7.87
N SER A 279 8.80 22.18 -6.56
CA SER A 279 9.68 21.29 -5.81
C SER A 279 9.12 19.87 -5.80
N GLU A 280 10.00 18.87 -5.63
CA GLU A 280 9.56 17.49 -5.45
C GLU A 280 8.63 17.34 -4.24
N GLN A 281 8.80 18.17 -3.20
CA GLN A 281 7.94 18.18 -2.03
C GLN A 281 6.51 18.62 -2.38
N GLN A 282 6.35 19.72 -3.13
CA GLN A 282 5.03 20.16 -3.62
C GLN A 282 4.36 19.10 -4.51
N MET A 283 5.14 18.42 -5.36
CA MET A 283 4.63 17.31 -6.18
C MET A 283 4.21 16.11 -5.32
N THR A 284 5.02 15.76 -4.30
CA THR A 284 4.73 14.67 -3.35
C THR A 284 3.42 14.92 -2.62
N ASP A 285 3.16 16.16 -2.18
CA ASP A 285 1.93 16.53 -1.46
C ASP A 285 0.67 16.44 -2.35
N LEU A 286 0.83 16.54 -3.67
CA LEU A 286 -0.27 16.35 -4.63
C LEU A 286 -0.56 14.87 -4.89
N ILE A 287 0.46 14.00 -4.92
CA ILE A 287 0.34 12.61 -5.32
C ILE A 287 -0.38 11.81 -4.23
N SER A 288 -1.62 11.41 -4.51
CA SER A 288 -2.44 10.65 -3.57
C SER A 288 -2.16 9.15 -3.67
N ARG A 289 -2.42 8.40 -2.58
CA ARG A 289 -2.44 6.93 -2.59
C ARG A 289 -3.31 6.38 -3.71
N ASP A 290 -4.49 6.95 -3.89
CA ASP A 290 -5.46 6.52 -4.91
C ASP A 290 -4.90 6.72 -6.34
N SER A 291 -4.14 7.79 -6.58
CA SER A 291 -3.49 8.03 -7.89
C SER A 291 -2.39 7.02 -8.19
N MET A 292 -1.71 6.51 -7.15
CA MET A 292 -0.69 5.46 -7.26
C MET A 292 -1.26 4.05 -7.43
N ILE A 293 -2.57 3.88 -7.23
CA ILE A 293 -3.33 2.66 -7.56
C ILE A 293 -4.00 2.79 -8.94
N GLY A 294 -4.25 4.04 -9.39
CA GLY A 294 -4.98 4.34 -10.63
C GLY A 294 -6.48 4.54 -10.43
N THR A 295 -6.96 4.80 -9.21
CA THR A 295 -8.37 5.13 -8.97
C THR A 295 -8.65 6.64 -8.94
N ASP A 296 -7.61 7.46 -8.87
CA ASP A 296 -7.70 8.93 -8.82
C ASP A 296 -6.97 9.56 -10.01
N ILE A 297 -7.59 10.59 -10.60
CA ILE A 297 -6.97 11.41 -11.65
C ILE A 297 -6.52 12.72 -11.01
N LEU A 298 -5.24 13.03 -11.18
CA LEU A 298 -4.64 14.32 -10.81
C LEU A 298 -4.83 15.28 -11.98
#